data_AF-A0A5C7QI06-F1
#
_entry.id   AF-A0A5C7QI06-F1
#
_cell.length_a   1.000
_cell.length_b   1.000
_cell.length_c   1.000
_cell.angle_alpha   90.00
_cell.angle_beta   90.00
_cell.angle_gamma   90.00
#
_symmetry.space_group_name_H-M   'P 1'
#
loop_
_entity.id
_entity.type
_entity.pdbx_description
1 polymer ?
#
loop_
_entity_poly.entity_id
_entity_poly.type
_entity_poly.pdbx_seq_one_letter_code
_entity_poly.pdbx_strand_id
1 'polypeptide(L)'
;MPVAPLQTVAVASTSYTTPPSVAFAFEPDSILCVNRSAAAADIVYISFDGVTDHALLVPGTVPSLEFQAKRPNVWLRRDAGAANPTNVSVMANTVR
;
A
#
# COMPACT_ATOMS: atom_id res chain seq x y z
N MET A 1 -19.95 -3.26 -11.70
CA MET A 1 -19.16 -3.80 -10.57
C MET A 1 -18.52 -2.63 -9.86
N PRO A 2 -18.54 -2.54 -8.51
CA PRO A 2 -17.84 -1.48 -7.81
C PRO A 2 -16.34 -1.73 -7.95
N VAL A 3 -15.68 -0.87 -8.73
CA VAL A 3 -14.22 -0.80 -8.84
C VAL A 3 -13.78 0.36 -7.97
N ALA A 4 -12.84 0.15 -7.05
CA ALA A 4 -12.17 1.27 -6.41
C ALA A 4 -11.27 1.92 -7.47
N PRO A 5 -11.40 3.24 -7.74
CA PRO A 5 -10.47 3.90 -8.65
C PRO A 5 -9.04 3.77 -8.11
N LEU A 6 -8.05 3.77 -9.01
CA LEU A 6 -6.65 3.83 -8.62
C LEU A 6 -6.42 5.02 -7.68
N GLN A 7 -5.91 4.75 -6.48
CA GLN A 7 -5.51 5.78 -5.53
C GLN A 7 -3.98 5.86 -5.52
N THR A 8 -3.43 7.07 -5.55
CA THR A 8 -2.00 7.30 -5.36
C THR A 8 -1.80 7.98 -4.01
N VAL A 9 -1.06 7.32 -3.13
CA VAL A 9 -0.79 7.80 -1.78
C VAL A 9 0.67 8.21 -1.68
N ALA A 10 0.92 9.43 -1.22
CA ALA A 10 2.26 9.91 -0.88
C ALA A 10 2.58 9.52 0.57
N VAL A 11 3.40 8.49 0.76
CA VAL A 11 3.74 7.94 2.07
C VAL A 11 4.95 8.69 2.63
N ALA A 12 4.71 9.62 3.57
CA ALA A 12 5.77 10.39 4.22
C ALA A 12 6.17 9.83 5.60
N SER A 13 5.25 9.14 6.29
CA SER A 13 5.41 8.66 7.66
C SER A 13 6.29 7.41 7.74
N THR A 14 7.12 7.33 8.78
CA THR A 14 7.94 6.15 9.10
C THR A 14 7.23 5.16 10.05
N SER A 15 6.07 5.54 10.57
CA SER A 15 5.17 4.71 11.38
C SER A 15 3.77 4.65 10.77
N TYR A 16 3.00 3.62 11.12
CA TYR A 16 1.60 3.55 10.72
C TYR A 16 0.79 4.64 11.42
N THR A 17 -0.04 5.33 10.63
CA THR A 17 -0.93 6.39 11.12
C THR A 17 -2.33 5.85 11.36
N THR A 18 -3.04 6.45 12.30
CA THR A 18 -4.51 6.39 12.37
C THR A 18 -5.05 7.73 11.87
N PRO A 19 -5.83 7.80 10.77
CA PRO A 19 -6.55 6.74 10.03
C PRO A 19 -5.72 5.95 8.99
N PRO A 20 -6.26 4.85 8.40
CA PRO A 20 -5.65 4.12 7.30
C PRO A 20 -5.29 5.01 6.11
N SER A 21 -4.23 4.62 5.39
CA SER A 21 -3.77 5.31 4.18
C SER A 21 -4.79 5.17 3.04
N VAL A 22 -5.42 4.00 2.93
CA VAL A 22 -6.53 3.74 2.02
C VAL A 22 -7.59 2.96 2.77
N ALA A 23 -8.82 3.47 2.77
CA ALA A 23 -10.00 2.77 3.25
C ALA A 23 -10.95 2.55 2.08
N PHE A 24 -11.30 1.29 1.82
CA PHE A 24 -12.27 0.92 0.81
C PHE A 24 -13.68 0.94 1.42
N ALA A 25 -14.65 1.48 0.69
CA ALA A 25 -16.06 1.47 1.10
C ALA A 25 -16.74 0.10 0.97
N PHE A 26 -15.99 -0.90 0.51
CA PHE A 26 -16.41 -2.28 0.30
C PHE A 26 -15.28 -3.23 0.71
N GLU A 27 -15.57 -4.53 0.77
CA GLU A 27 -14.57 -5.56 1.05
C GLU A 27 -14.04 -6.13 -0.28
N PRO A 28 -12.84 -5.72 -0.74
CA PRO A 28 -12.27 -6.21 -2.00
C PRO A 28 -11.78 -7.65 -1.86
N ASP A 29 -11.81 -8.41 -2.97
CA ASP A 29 -11.24 -9.76 -3.01
C ASP A 29 -9.75 -9.73 -3.38
N SER A 30 -9.30 -8.70 -4.11
CA SER A 30 -7.88 -8.46 -4.34
C SER A 30 -7.47 -7.00 -4.24
N ILE A 31 -6.25 -6.78 -3.77
CA ILE A 31 -5.61 -5.46 -3.65
C ILE A 31 -4.24 -5.52 -4.29
N LEU A 32 -3.96 -4.62 -5.23
CA LEU A 32 -2.66 -4.43 -5.84
C LEU A 32 -2.02 -3.15 -5.33
N CYS A 33 -0.83 -3.27 -4.74
CA CYS A 33 -0.01 -2.14 -4.32
C CYS A 33 1.25 -2.07 -5.19
N VAL A 34 1.56 -0.88 -5.70
CA VAL A 34 2.71 -0.63 -6.58
C VAL A 34 3.49 0.57 -6.08
N ASN A 35 4.75 0.37 -5.72
CA ASN A 35 5.68 1.44 -5.41
C ASN A 35 6.18 2.07 -6.72
N ARG A 36 5.91 3.37 -6.88
CA ARG A 36 6.24 4.15 -8.09
C ARG A 36 7.63 4.80 -8.03
N SER A 37 8.40 4.57 -6.97
CA SER A 37 9.77 5.08 -6.89
C SER A 37 10.74 4.26 -7.73
N ALA A 38 11.82 4.91 -8.17
CA ALA A 38 12.96 4.29 -8.82
C ALA A 38 14.16 4.08 -7.86
N ALA A 39 14.11 4.66 -6.65
CA ALA A 39 15.21 4.59 -5.70
C ALA A 39 15.06 3.36 -4.78
N ALA A 40 16.08 2.50 -4.72
CA ALA A 40 16.05 1.27 -3.92
C ALA A 40 15.88 1.50 -2.41
N ALA A 41 16.24 2.69 -1.91
CA ALA A 41 16.05 3.08 -0.51
C ALA A 41 14.59 3.44 -0.17
N ASP A 42 13.75 3.70 -1.16
CA ASP A 42 12.34 4.09 -0.98
C ASP A 42 11.45 2.87 -0.73
N ILE A 43 11.77 2.11 0.31
CA ILE A 43 11.03 0.92 0.72
C ILE A 43 9.73 1.36 1.42
N VAL A 44 8.62 0.68 1.10
CA VAL A 44 7.32 0.89 1.75
C VAL A 44 6.83 -0.40 2.35
N TYR A 45 6.42 -0.36 3.62
CA TYR A 45 5.78 -1.46 4.31
C TYR A 45 4.26 -1.31 4.23
N ILE A 46 3.61 -2.47 4.09
CA ILE A 46 2.16 -2.60 4.00
C ILE A 46 1.68 -3.30 5.27
N SER A 47 0.62 -2.75 5.85
CA SER A 47 -0.12 -3.36 6.95
C SER A 47 -1.61 -3.40 6.66
N PHE A 48 -2.28 -4.42 7.20
CA PHE A 48 -3.73 -4.58 7.17
C PHE A 48 -4.39 -4.44 8.55
N ASP A 49 -3.59 -4.27 9.62
CA ASP A 49 -4.06 -4.06 10.99
C ASP A 49 -3.63 -2.69 11.57
N GLY A 50 -2.78 -1.96 10.85
CA GLY A 50 -2.22 -0.68 11.27
C GLY A 50 -1.10 -0.79 12.31
N VAL A 51 -0.61 -1.99 12.61
CA VAL A 51 0.38 -2.25 13.66
C VAL A 51 1.54 -3.09 13.13
N THR A 52 1.26 -4.20 12.47
CA THR A 52 2.27 -5.17 12.03
C THR A 52 2.59 -5.03 10.54
N ASP A 53 3.86 -5.21 10.20
CA ASP A 53 4.30 -5.26 8.80
C ASP A 53 3.92 -6.60 8.20
N HIS A 54 2.99 -6.59 7.26
CA HIS A 54 2.53 -7.80 6.57
C HIS A 54 3.33 -8.05 5.29
N ALA A 55 3.80 -6.99 4.65
CA ALA A 55 4.58 -7.06 3.42
C ALA A 55 5.42 -5.80 3.24
N LEU A 56 6.34 -5.86 2.28
CA LEU A 56 7.20 -4.75 1.91
C LEU A 56 7.34 -4.64 0.39
N LEU A 57 7.43 -3.42 -0.10
CA LEU A 57 7.65 -3.05 -1.50
C LEU A 57 9.01 -2.42 -1.63
N VAL A 58 9.92 -3.09 -2.35
CA VAL A 58 11.26 -2.57 -2.65
C VAL A 58 11.33 -2.19 -4.12
N PRO A 59 11.53 -0.91 -4.46
CA PRO A 59 11.78 -0.49 -5.82
C PRO A 59 12.90 -1.31 -6.48
N GLY A 60 12.64 -1.81 -7.68
CA GLY A 60 13.60 -2.60 -8.47
C GLY A 60 13.67 -4.10 -8.14
N THR A 61 13.27 -4.55 -6.95
CA THR A 61 13.26 -5.99 -6.60
C THR A 61 11.84 -6.54 -6.52
N VAL A 62 11.00 -5.92 -5.70
CA VAL A 62 9.58 -6.27 -5.55
C VAL A 62 8.78 -4.97 -5.59
N PRO A 63 8.64 -4.36 -6.79
CA PRO A 63 8.01 -3.05 -6.93
C PRO A 63 6.48 -3.12 -6.79
N SER A 64 5.89 -4.32 -6.93
CA SER A 64 4.44 -4.53 -6.87
C SER A 64 4.09 -5.84 -6.17
N LEU A 65 3.04 -5.82 -5.36
CA LEU A 65 2.47 -6.99 -4.69
C LEU A 65 0.95 -6.97 -4.80
N GLU A 66 0.37 -8.11 -5.16
CA GLU A 66 -1.07 -8.34 -5.11
C GLU A 66 -1.41 -9.24 -3.92
N PHE A 67 -2.45 -8.87 -3.19
CA PHE A 67 -3.02 -9.63 -2.09
C PHE A 67 -4.40 -10.10 -2.48
N GLN A 68 -4.60 -11.42 -2.54
CA GLN A 68 -5.90 -12.04 -2.78
C GLN A 68 -6.57 -12.36 -1.44
N ALA A 69 -6.92 -11.31 -0.70
CA ALA A 69 -7.54 -11.43 0.60
C ALA A 69 -8.52 -10.30 0.85
N LYS A 70 -9.57 -10.63 1.60
CA LYS A 70 -10.59 -9.69 2.02
C LYS A 70 -10.07 -8.73 3.08
N ARG A 71 -9.72 -7.51 2.64
CA ARG A 71 -9.13 -6.47 3.49
C ARG A 71 -9.76 -5.10 3.16
N PRO A 72 -10.54 -4.50 4.07
CA PRO A 72 -11.19 -3.21 3.81
C PRO A 72 -10.25 -2.02 3.94
N ASN A 73 -9.11 -2.18 4.61
CA ASN A 73 -8.19 -1.09 4.95
C ASN A 73 -6.74 -1.47 4.65
N VAL A 74 -5.97 -0.48 4.21
CA VAL A 74 -4.53 -0.59 3.94
C VAL A 74 -3.80 0.56 4.62
N TRP A 75 -2.78 0.22 5.39
CA TRP A 75 -1.84 1.15 5.98
C TRP A 75 -0.50 1.04 5.29
N LEU A 76 0.08 2.18 4.98
CA LEU A 76 1.38 2.29 4.36
C LEU A 76 2.30 3.10 5.27
N ARG A 77 3.52 2.60 5.48
CA ARG A 77 4.59 3.38 6.11
C ARG A 77 5.85 3.23 5.28
N ARG A 78 6.65 4.29 5.27
CA ARG A 78 7.93 4.32 4.59
C ARG A 78 9.02 3.79 5.51
N ASP A 79 10.06 3.21 4.93
CA ASP A 79 11.28 2.92 5.66
C ASP A 79 11.99 4.22 6.11
N ALA A 80 12.64 4.19 7.27
CA ALA A 80 13.35 5.35 7.81
C ALA A 80 14.55 5.77 6.93
N GLY A 81 15.09 4.86 6.12
CA GLY A 81 16.20 5.12 5.21
C GLY A 81 15.86 5.98 3.99
N ALA A 82 14.58 6.14 3.65
CA ALA A 82 14.18 7.01 2.55
C ALA A 82 14.23 8.50 2.94
N ALA A 83 14.60 9.38 2.01
CA ALA A 83 14.73 10.81 2.29
C ALA A 83 13.45 11.60 2.00
N ASN A 84 12.64 11.12 1.05
CA ASN A 84 11.47 11.83 0.53
C ASN A 84 10.21 10.97 0.66
N PRO A 85 9.00 11.58 0.61
CA PRO A 85 7.76 10.82 0.51
C PRO A 85 7.77 9.88 -0.70
N THR A 86 7.30 8.65 -0.51
CA THR A 86 7.24 7.63 -1.56
C THR A 86 5.83 7.50 -2.09
N ASN A 87 5.65 7.60 -3.41
CA ASN A 87 4.34 7.45 -4.05
C ASN A 87 4.00 5.97 -4.26
N VAL A 88 2.86 5.55 -3.73
CA VAL A 88 2.33 4.18 -3.90
C VAL A 88 0.97 4.23 -4.56
N SER A 89 0.83 3.48 -5.64
CA SER A 89 -0.44 3.23 -6.29
C SER A 89 -1.13 2.03 -5.65
N VAL A 90 -2.36 2.22 -5.18
CA VAL A 90 -3.21 1.16 -4.62
C VAL A 90 -4.45 1.01 -5.48
N MET A 91 -4.73 -0.22 -5.91
CA MET A 91 -5.92 -0.60 -6.65
C MET A 91 -6.61 -1.76 -5.92
N ALA A 92 -7.92 -1.83 -6.01
CA ALA A 92 -8.69 -2.93 -5.44
C ALA A 92 -9.75 -3.43 -6.41
N ASN A 93 -9.94 -4.74 -6.44
CA ASN A 93 -10.89 -5.43 -7.31
C ASN A 93 -11.73 -6.43 -6.49
N THR A 94 -12.92 -6.74 -7.00
CA THR A 94 -13.80 -7.79 -6.46
C THR A 94 -14.35 -8.58 -7.64
N VAL A 95 -14.38 -9.90 -7.52
CA VAL A 95 -14.91 -10.79 -8.56
C VAL A 95 -16.17 -11.44 -7.98
N ARG A 96 -17.30 -11.27 -8.66
CA ARG A 96 -18.58 -11.87 -8.27
C ARG A 96 -19.12 -12.75 -9.37
#